data_AF-A0A365YT59-F1
#
_entry.id   AF-A0A365YT59-F1
#
_cell.length_a   1.000
_cell.length_b   1.000
_cell.length_c   1.000
_cell.angle_alpha   90.00
_cell.angle_beta   90.00
_cell.angle_gamma   90.00
#
_symmetry.space_group_name_H-M   'P 1'
#
loop_
_entity.id
_entity.type
_entity.pdbx_description
1 polymer ?
#
loop_
_entity_poly.entity_id
_entity_poly.type
_entity_poly.pdbx_seq_one_letter_code
_entity_poly.pdbx_strand_id
1 'polypeptide(L)'
;MRIGEIGKTIIDGELTLRKLMAIRLGRQAAFLVVAAVFGGFAAITGHALLWAFCYQTLGFSVLGASVAVFAADILAAFMFAFMGRRSYMTPEEIRVRFAREHALNELRQTVALSAVVGTLAGPVTRHTGRAIWNLFQTIFGRRPRA
;
A
#
# COMPACT_ATOMS: atom_id res chain seq x y z
N MET A 1 18.41 5.76 25.17
CA MET A 1 17.53 4.59 25.46
C MET A 1 16.17 4.67 24.77
N ARG A 2 15.50 5.83 24.70
CA ARG A 2 14.16 5.96 24.06
C ARG A 2 14.06 5.63 22.56
N ILE A 3 15.11 5.86 21.77
CA ILE A 3 15.04 5.69 20.30
C ILE A 3 14.93 4.21 19.90
N GLY A 4 15.58 3.30 20.64
CA GLY A 4 15.54 1.86 20.36
C GLY A 4 14.19 1.21 20.73
N GLU A 5 13.56 1.66 21.81
CA GLU A 5 12.23 1.19 22.22
C GLU A 5 11.15 1.67 21.27
N ILE A 6 11.23 2.92 20.80
CA ILE A 6 10.33 3.48 19.78
C ILE A 6 10.51 2.73 18.45
N GLY A 7 11.75 2.40 18.06
CA GLY A 7 12.00 1.60 16.86
C GLY A 7 11.41 0.19 16.96
N LYS A 8 11.52 -0.45 18.13
CA LYS A 8 11.01 -1.82 18.36
C LYS A 8 9.47 -1.88 18.32
N THR A 9 8.78 -0.90 18.92
CA THR A 9 7.31 -0.85 18.89
C THR A 9 6.75 -0.54 17.50
N ILE A 10 7.46 0.27 16.70
CA ILE A 10 7.11 0.53 15.30
C ILE A 10 7.24 -0.75 14.46
N ILE A 11 8.33 -1.51 14.65
CA ILE A 11 8.57 -2.76 13.90
C ILE A 11 7.53 -3.84 14.26
N ASP A 12 7.22 -4.01 15.55
CA ASP A 12 6.20 -4.97 16.00
C ASP A 12 4.79 -4.57 15.52
N GLY A 13 4.50 -3.27 15.48
CA GLY A 13 3.28 -2.71 14.89
C GLY A 13 3.17 -2.97 13.39
N GLU A 14 4.25 -2.81 12.62
CA GLU A 14 4.26 -3.15 11.18
C GLU A 14 4.06 -4.65 10.94
N LEU A 15 4.69 -5.50 11.75
CA LEU A 15 4.62 -6.96 11.60
C LEU A 15 3.21 -7.49 11.84
N THR A 16 2.52 -6.96 12.85
CA THR A 16 1.12 -7.32 13.16
C THR A 16 0.17 -6.82 12.07
N LEU A 17 0.39 -5.62 11.55
CA LEU A 17 -0.42 -5.04 10.47
C LEU A 17 -0.26 -5.81 9.15
N ARG A 18 0.97 -6.21 8.80
CA ARG A 18 1.25 -7.06 7.63
C ARG A 18 0.61 -8.45 7.74
N LYS A 19 0.61 -9.06 8.94
CA LYS A 19 -0.07 -10.35 9.17
C LYS A 19 -1.58 -10.26 8.95
N LEU A 20 -2.23 -9.22 9.47
CA LEU A 20 -3.68 -9.03 9.30
C LEU A 20 -4.05 -8.75 7.83
N MET A 21 -3.24 -7.96 7.11
CA MET A 21 -3.41 -7.77 5.66
C MET A 21 -3.23 -9.06 4.88
N ALA A 22 -2.20 -9.86 5.20
CA ALA A 22 -1.94 -11.13 4.52
C ALA A 22 -3.10 -12.11 4.66
N ILE A 23 -3.73 -12.20 5.84
CA ILE A 23 -4.89 -13.06 6.07
C ILE A 23 -6.11 -12.58 5.26
N ARG A 24 -6.35 -11.26 5.22
CA ARG A 24 -7.48 -10.69 4.47
C ARG A 24 -7.30 -10.89 2.96
N LEU A 25 -6.10 -10.62 2.43
CA LEU A 25 -5.78 -10.82 1.02
C LEU A 25 -5.81 -12.30 0.65
N GLY A 26 -5.29 -13.18 1.50
CA GLY A 26 -5.36 -14.63 1.30
C GLY A 26 -6.80 -15.12 1.22
N ARG A 27 -7.68 -14.64 2.11
CA ARG A 27 -9.11 -14.96 2.07
C ARG A 27 -9.80 -14.41 0.81
N GLN A 28 -9.49 -13.17 0.42
CA GLN A 28 -10.04 -12.56 -0.79
C GLN A 28 -9.59 -13.31 -2.05
N ALA A 29 -8.32 -13.73 -2.12
CA ALA A 29 -7.79 -14.55 -3.20
C ALA A 29 -8.49 -15.91 -3.26
N ALA A 30 -8.70 -16.57 -2.11
CA ALA A 30 -9.43 -17.84 -2.06
C ALA A 30 -10.86 -17.69 -2.61
N PHE A 31 -11.60 -16.65 -2.20
CA PHE A 31 -12.94 -16.39 -2.74
C PHE A 31 -12.94 -16.03 -4.22
N LEU A 32 -11.94 -15.30 -4.72
CA LEU A 32 -11.80 -15.02 -6.15
C LEU A 32 -11.54 -16.28 -6.96
N VAL A 33 -10.73 -17.21 -6.45
CA VAL A 33 -10.50 -18.51 -7.10
C VAL A 33 -11.81 -19.30 -7.18
N VAL A 34 -12.55 -19.38 -6.07
CA VAL A 34 -13.87 -20.04 -6.05
C VAL A 34 -14.82 -19.37 -7.05
N ALA A 35 -14.91 -18.05 -7.05
CA ALA A 35 -15.73 -17.30 -7.99
C ALA A 35 -15.33 -17.52 -9.45
N ALA A 36 -14.03 -17.65 -9.74
CA ALA A 36 -13.54 -17.94 -11.09
C ALA A 36 -13.94 -19.35 -11.55
N VAL A 37 -13.84 -20.34 -10.67
CA VAL A 37 -14.23 -21.74 -10.99
C VAL A 37 -15.73 -21.83 -11.23
N PHE A 38 -16.54 -21.36 -10.27
CA PHE A 38 -18.00 -21.40 -10.39
C PHE A 38 -18.51 -20.51 -11.53
N GLY A 39 -17.89 -19.34 -11.74
CA GLY A 39 -18.19 -18.45 -12.85
C GLY A 39 -17.87 -19.07 -14.20
N GLY A 40 -16.76 -19.81 -14.31
CA GLY A 40 -16.41 -20.56 -15.51
C GLY A 40 -17.44 -21.64 -15.84
N PHE A 41 -17.84 -22.44 -14.86
CA PHE A 41 -18.92 -23.43 -15.05
C PHE A 41 -20.24 -22.76 -15.43
N ALA A 42 -20.61 -21.68 -14.73
CA ALA A 42 -21.83 -20.92 -15.03
C ALA A 42 -21.82 -20.34 -16.45
N ALA A 43 -20.67 -19.85 -16.93
CA ALA A 43 -20.52 -19.36 -18.29
C ALA A 43 -20.71 -20.47 -19.33
N ILE A 44 -20.09 -21.65 -19.12
CA ILE A 44 -20.26 -22.80 -20.02
C ILE A 44 -21.72 -23.27 -20.05
N THR A 45 -22.34 -23.46 -18.88
CA THR A 45 -23.74 -23.89 -18.80
C THR A 45 -24.69 -22.82 -19.33
N GLY A 46 -24.42 -21.55 -19.07
CA GLY A 46 -25.20 -20.42 -19.55
C GLY A 46 -25.14 -20.27 -21.07
N HIS A 47 -23.97 -20.48 -21.67
CA HIS A 47 -23.80 -20.52 -23.12
C HIS A 47 -24.65 -21.63 -23.77
N ALA A 48 -24.57 -22.85 -23.24
CA ALA A 48 -25.38 -23.98 -23.73
C ALA A 48 -26.88 -23.73 -23.56
N LEU A 49 -27.30 -23.15 -22.42
CA LEU A 49 -28.69 -22.80 -22.15
C LEU A 49 -29.19 -21.69 -23.10
N LEU A 50 -28.38 -20.67 -23.34
CA LEU A 50 -28.70 -19.58 -24.25
C LEU A 50 -28.86 -20.09 -25.69
N TRP A 51 -27.94 -20.97 -26.12
CA TRP A 51 -28.06 -21.63 -27.41
C TRP A 51 -29.35 -22.44 -27.53
N ALA A 52 -29.65 -23.28 -26.53
CA ALA A 52 -30.86 -24.09 -26.50
C ALA A 52 -32.12 -23.21 -26.51
N PHE A 53 -32.11 -22.09 -25.79
CA PHE A 53 -33.21 -21.12 -25.78
C PHE A 53 -33.42 -20.47 -27.15
N CYS A 54 -32.35 -20.02 -27.81
CA CYS A 54 -32.44 -19.46 -29.15
C CYS A 54 -32.96 -20.49 -30.17
N TYR A 55 -32.49 -21.72 -30.07
CA TYR A 55 -32.88 -22.79 -30.99
C TYR A 55 -34.31 -23.30 -30.75
N GLN A 56 -34.66 -23.64 -29.51
CA GLN A 56 -35.94 -24.28 -29.17
C GLN A 56 -37.08 -23.28 -28.99
N THR A 57 -36.82 -22.13 -28.36
CA THR A 57 -37.89 -21.18 -27.97
C THR A 57 -38.08 -20.08 -29.00
N LEU A 58 -36.99 -19.52 -29.53
CA LEU A 58 -37.06 -18.45 -30.55
C LEU A 58 -37.15 -18.99 -31.98
N GLY A 59 -37.00 -20.31 -32.18
CA GLY A 59 -37.10 -20.95 -33.48
C GLY A 59 -35.96 -20.57 -34.43
N PHE A 60 -34.82 -20.13 -33.92
CA PHE A 60 -33.68 -19.77 -34.77
C PHE A 60 -33.11 -21.03 -35.45
N SER A 61 -32.57 -20.85 -36.66
CA SER A 61 -31.77 -21.89 -37.30
C SER A 61 -30.50 -22.16 -36.48
N VAL A 62 -29.87 -23.33 -36.68
CA VAL A 62 -28.61 -23.68 -36.01
C VAL A 62 -27.56 -22.59 -36.16
N LEU A 63 -27.44 -22.02 -37.37
CA LEU A 63 -26.53 -20.91 -37.63
C LEU A 63 -26.95 -19.63 -36.89
N GLY A 64 -28.24 -19.29 -36.92
CA GLY A 64 -28.77 -18.09 -36.24
C GLY A 64 -28.59 -18.13 -34.73
N ALA A 65 -28.87 -19.29 -34.10
CA ALA A 65 -28.64 -19.49 -32.68
C ALA A 65 -27.15 -19.38 -32.32
N SER A 66 -26.27 -19.97 -33.13
CA SER A 66 -24.82 -19.90 -32.90
C SER A 66 -24.27 -18.47 -33.03
N VAL A 67 -24.73 -17.71 -34.03
CA VAL A 67 -24.35 -16.30 -34.20
C VAL A 67 -24.86 -15.43 -33.05
N ALA A 68 -26.09 -15.65 -32.58
CA ALA A 68 -26.66 -14.89 -31.47
C ALA A 68 -25.88 -15.12 -30.16
N VAL A 69 -25.55 -16.38 -29.86
CA VAL A 69 -24.77 -16.73 -28.67
C VAL A 69 -23.35 -16.17 -28.78
N PHE A 70 -22.71 -16.29 -29.95
CA PHE A 70 -21.38 -15.72 -30.18
C PHE A 70 -21.36 -14.20 -29.98
N ALA A 71 -22.39 -13.49 -30.45
CA ALA A 71 -22.52 -12.05 -30.21
C ALA A 71 -22.68 -11.72 -28.72
N ALA A 72 -23.45 -12.52 -27.99
CA ALA A 72 -23.60 -12.38 -26.54
C ALA A 72 -22.27 -12.64 -25.79
N ASP A 73 -21.51 -13.65 -26.21
CA ASP A 73 -20.20 -13.98 -25.63
C ASP A 73 -19.20 -12.84 -25.85
N ILE A 74 -19.16 -12.26 -27.05
CA ILE A 74 -18.32 -11.09 -27.34
C ILE A 74 -18.67 -9.94 -26.40
N LEU A 75 -19.96 -9.63 -26.24
CA LEU A 75 -20.41 -8.57 -25.35
C LEU A 75 -19.99 -8.83 -23.89
N ALA A 76 -20.20 -10.06 -23.41
CA ALA A 76 -19.78 -10.46 -22.07
C ALA A 76 -18.26 -10.36 -21.89
N ALA A 77 -17.48 -10.83 -22.87
CA ALA A 77 -16.02 -10.75 -22.86
C ALA A 77 -15.54 -9.29 -22.78
N PHE A 78 -16.13 -8.38 -23.56
CA PHE A 78 -15.84 -6.95 -23.47
C PHE A 78 -16.20 -6.35 -22.11
N MET A 79 -17.36 -6.72 -21.55
CA MET A 79 -17.76 -6.27 -20.20
C MET A 79 -16.78 -6.74 -19.14
N PHE A 80 -16.42 -8.03 -19.13
CA PHE A 80 -15.45 -8.57 -18.18
C PHE A 80 -14.06 -7.99 -18.35
N ALA A 81 -13.60 -7.76 -19.60
CA ALA A 81 -12.33 -7.10 -19.86
C ALA A 81 -12.33 -5.65 -19.35
N PHE A 82 -13.42 -4.91 -19.56
CA PHE A 82 -13.53 -3.52 -19.10
C PHE A 82 -13.62 -3.43 -17.57
N MET A 83 -14.44 -4.28 -16.95
CA MET A 83 -14.56 -4.35 -15.49
C MET A 83 -13.28 -4.87 -14.83
N GLY A 84 -12.60 -5.84 -15.44
CA GLY A 84 -11.33 -6.38 -14.96
C GLY A 84 -10.16 -5.40 -15.08
N ARG A 85 -10.16 -4.51 -16.08
CA ARG A 85 -9.16 -3.43 -16.19
C ARG A 85 -9.34 -2.33 -15.15
N ARG A 86 -10.52 -2.21 -14.54
CA ARG A 86 -10.69 -1.32 -13.38
C ARG A 86 -10.05 -1.97 -12.15
N SER A 87 -8.77 -1.66 -11.94
CA SER A 87 -8.13 -1.87 -10.63
C SER A 87 -8.82 -0.99 -9.60
N TYR A 88 -9.79 -1.55 -8.88
CA TYR A 88 -10.32 -0.93 -7.68
C TYR A 88 -9.25 -1.06 -6.59
N MET A 89 -8.41 -0.02 -6.48
CA MET A 89 -7.42 0.10 -5.42
C MET A 89 -8.18 0.07 -4.09
N THR A 90 -7.88 -0.93 -3.28
CA THR A 90 -8.66 -1.14 -2.07
C THR A 90 -8.41 -0.01 -1.07
N PRO A 91 -9.40 0.41 -0.26
CA PRO A 91 -9.21 1.47 0.74
C PRO A 91 -8.05 1.20 1.71
N GLU A 92 -7.73 -0.08 1.93
CA GLU A 92 -6.58 -0.53 2.71
C GLU A 92 -5.24 -0.25 2.04
N GLU A 93 -5.11 -0.50 0.73
CA GLU A 93 -3.89 -0.17 -0.01
C GLU A 93 -3.60 1.33 0.02
N ILE A 94 -4.65 2.14 -0.03
CA ILE A 94 -4.54 3.60 0.08
C ILE A 94 -4.04 3.98 1.48
N ARG A 95 -4.63 3.42 2.56
CA ARG A 95 -4.22 3.70 3.94
C ARG A 95 -2.78 3.28 4.23
N VAL A 96 -2.36 2.13 3.71
CA VAL A 96 -1.00 1.60 3.88
C VAL A 96 0.02 2.43 3.11
N ARG A 97 -0.32 2.89 1.89
CA ARG A 97 0.52 3.85 1.15
C ARG A 97 0.67 5.16 1.92
N PHE A 98 -0.42 5.69 2.45
CA PHE A 98 -0.42 6.95 3.20
C PHE A 98 0.39 6.86 4.49
N ALA A 99 0.21 5.76 5.25
CA ALA A 99 0.96 5.52 6.48
C ALA A 99 2.47 5.36 6.22
N ARG A 100 2.84 4.65 5.15
CA ARG A 100 4.25 4.51 4.72
C ARG A 100 4.85 5.87 4.33
N GLU A 101 4.11 6.68 3.58
CA GLU A 101 4.60 8.00 3.16
C GLU A 101 4.76 8.96 4.35
N HIS A 102 3.82 8.97 5.29
CA HIS A 102 3.96 9.76 6.52
C HIS A 102 5.13 9.31 7.40
N ALA A 103 5.27 8.01 7.65
CA ALA A 103 6.38 7.49 8.43
C ALA A 103 7.75 7.79 7.79
N LEU A 104 7.86 7.65 6.46
CA LEU A 104 9.09 8.01 5.74
C LEU A 104 9.40 9.51 5.81
N ASN A 105 8.37 10.35 5.79
CA ASN A 105 8.55 11.80 5.87
C ASN A 105 8.98 12.24 7.28
N GLU A 106 8.39 11.64 8.31
CA GLU A 106 8.74 11.86 9.72
C GLU A 106 10.15 11.37 10.04
N LEU A 107 10.55 10.22 9.48
CA LEU A 107 11.90 9.68 9.62
C LEU A 107 12.94 10.54 8.89
N ARG A 108 12.62 11.06 7.69
CA ARG A 108 13.45 12.06 6.99
C ARG A 108 13.59 13.35 7.79
N GLN A 109 12.51 13.86 8.40
CA GLN A 109 12.59 15.04 9.27
C GLN A 109 13.43 14.78 10.51
N THR A 110 13.30 13.60 11.13
CA THR A 110 14.08 13.24 12.32
C THR A 110 15.56 13.09 11.99
N VAL A 111 15.89 12.48 10.84
CA VAL A 111 17.28 12.37 10.35
C VAL A 111 17.81 13.74 9.93
N ALA A 112 17.02 14.58 9.27
CA ALA A 112 17.41 15.93 8.91
C ALA A 112 17.65 16.80 10.15
N LEU A 113 16.80 16.71 11.17
CA LEU A 113 17.00 17.37 12.45
C LEU A 113 18.24 16.85 13.17
N SER A 114 18.48 15.53 13.14
CA SER A 114 19.69 14.93 13.71
C SER A 114 20.96 15.36 12.97
N ALA A 115 20.89 15.52 11.65
CA ALA A 115 21.99 16.00 10.81
C ALA A 115 22.21 17.51 10.95
N VAL A 116 21.15 18.30 11.11
CA VAL A 116 21.22 19.75 11.42
C VAL A 116 21.78 19.96 12.82
N VAL A 117 21.33 19.19 13.81
CA VAL A 117 21.91 19.20 15.16
C VAL A 117 23.34 18.70 15.13
N GLY A 118 23.68 17.69 14.33
CA GLY A 118 25.05 17.19 14.17
C GLY A 118 25.99 18.14 13.43
N THR A 119 25.49 18.94 12.48
CA THR A 119 26.27 19.97 11.78
C THR A 119 26.40 21.25 12.61
N LEU A 120 25.35 21.65 13.33
CA LEU A 120 25.40 22.73 14.33
C LEU A 120 26.27 22.35 15.55
N ALA A 121 26.23 21.08 15.98
CA ALA A 121 27.09 20.54 17.03
C ALA A 121 28.48 20.12 16.52
N GLY A 122 28.71 20.16 15.21
CA GLY A 122 29.93 19.73 14.52
C GLY A 122 31.05 20.79 14.54
N PRO A 123 31.80 21.05 13.46
CA PRO A 123 33.07 21.79 13.50
C PRO A 123 33.00 23.21 14.08
N VAL A 124 31.80 23.81 14.11
CA VAL A 124 31.54 25.12 14.71
C VAL A 124 31.63 25.05 16.24
N THR A 125 31.31 23.94 16.90
CA THR A 125 31.43 23.84 18.38
C THR A 125 32.87 23.73 18.86
N ARG A 126 33.81 23.22 18.07
CA ARG A 126 35.21 23.11 18.51
C ARG A 126 35.90 24.48 18.58
N HIS A 127 35.52 25.41 17.71
CA HIS A 127 36.03 26.79 17.73
C HIS A 127 35.16 27.71 18.60
N THR A 128 33.83 27.62 18.52
CA THR A 128 32.92 28.46 19.31
C THR A 128 32.84 28.00 20.76
N GLY A 129 33.05 26.72 21.05
CA GLY A 129 33.10 26.18 22.41
C GLY A 129 34.27 26.72 23.24
N ARG A 130 35.43 26.96 22.62
CA ARG A 130 36.54 27.67 23.29
C ARG A 130 36.23 29.14 23.55
N ALA A 131 35.54 29.81 22.62
CA ALA A 131 35.14 31.21 22.79
C ALA A 131 34.10 31.36 23.91
N ILE A 132 33.10 30.47 23.95
CA ILE A 132 32.08 30.43 25.01
C ILE A 132 32.72 30.04 26.34
N TRP A 133 33.63 29.07 26.37
CA TRP A 133 34.35 28.67 27.58
C TRP A 133 35.24 29.79 28.13
N ASN A 134 35.97 30.50 27.27
CA ASN A 134 36.77 31.66 27.67
C ASN A 134 35.88 32.81 28.16
N LEU A 135 34.74 33.05 27.51
CA LEU A 135 33.78 34.05 27.97
C LEU A 135 33.19 33.68 29.34
N PHE A 136 32.88 32.40 29.55
CA PHE A 136 32.39 31.88 30.83
C PHE A 136 33.45 32.02 31.93
N GLN A 137 34.71 31.70 31.64
CA GLN A 137 35.83 31.92 32.56
C GLN A 137 36.10 33.42 32.82
N THR A 138 35.79 34.31 31.88
CA THR A 138 35.97 35.76 32.08
C THR A 138 34.85 36.37 32.93
N ILE A 139 33.63 35.82 32.83
CA ILE A 139 32.45 36.27 33.59
C ILE A 139 32.43 35.67 35.01
N PHE A 140 32.85 34.40 35.17
CA PHE A 140 32.87 33.71 36.48
C PHE A 140 34.25 33.64 37.14
N GLY A 141 35.34 33.87 36.41
CA GLY A 141 36.70 33.83 36.93
C GLY A 141 37.11 35.15 37.57
N ARG A 142 36.67 35.36 38.81
CA ARG A 142 37.34 36.27 39.74
C ARG A 142 38.82 35.87 39.86
N ARG A 143 39.74 36.77 39.47
CA ARG A 143 41.14 36.74 39.89
C ARG A 143 41.23 36.62 41.42
N PRO A 144 42.01 35.71 42.00
CA PRO A 144 42.58 35.96 43.31
C PRO A 144 43.69 37.00 43.14
N ARG A 145 43.58 38.08 43.93
CA ARG A 145 44.64 39.06 44.14
C ARG A 145 45.84 38.38 44.82
N ALA A 146 47.03 38.61 44.29
CA ALA A 146 48.24 38.98 45.03
C ALA A 146 49.20 39.61 44.02
#